data_AF-A0A6C0W555-F1
#
_entry.id   AF-A0A6C0W555-F1
#
_cell.length_a   1.000
_cell.length_b   1.000
_cell.length_c   1.000
_cell.angle_alpha   90.00
_cell.angle_beta   90.00
_cell.angle_gamma   90.00
#
_symmetry.space_group_name_H-M   'P 1'
#
loop_
_entity.id
_entity.type
_entity.pdbx_description
1 polymer ?
#
loop_
_entity_poly.entity_id
_entity_poly.type
_entity_poly.pdbx_seq_one_letter_code
_entity_poly.pdbx_strand_id
1 'polypeptide(L)'
;METLIILIQIKIKIKIKIKIKIIKKKLIMKIKINQMRIKMEKIKTKFYMNLKNKLFNSKNKLKLEKLKDSHQYSYFLPFILSKVGSNISEESESIIRYAFSMFTLNLIVLICFINVFGYIFSLYLISKYDIETKFPKLKRIIKYYEKSTQFFIIIEVLIGFIFLIVIIIMNLILCGVIILK
;
A
#
# COMPACT_ATOMS: atom_id res chain seq x y z
N MET A 1 -27.26 -41.10 -86.23
CA MET A 1 -26.52 -41.64 -85.07
C MET A 1 -25.56 -40.61 -84.45
N GLU A 2 -24.76 -39.90 -85.25
CA GLU A 2 -23.75 -38.95 -84.74
C GLU A 2 -24.32 -37.79 -83.90
N THR A 3 -25.46 -37.20 -84.30
CA THR A 3 -26.12 -36.11 -83.56
C THR A 3 -26.54 -36.50 -82.14
N LEU A 4 -26.93 -37.76 -81.94
CA LEU A 4 -27.33 -38.32 -80.65
C LEU A 4 -26.13 -38.49 -79.71
N ILE A 5 -24.98 -38.91 -80.26
CA ILE A 5 -23.71 -39.01 -79.53
C ILE A 5 -23.26 -37.62 -79.06
N ILE A 6 -23.36 -36.61 -79.93
CA ILE A 6 -23.00 -35.22 -79.60
C ILE A 6 -23.87 -34.68 -78.47
N LEU A 7 -25.20 -34.88 -78.52
CA LEU A 7 -26.12 -34.45 -77.46
C LEU A 7 -25.81 -35.10 -76.10
N ILE A 8 -25.44 -36.39 -76.10
CA ILE A 8 -25.05 -37.11 -74.88
C ILE A 8 -23.76 -36.51 -74.31
N GLN A 9 -22.74 -36.27 -75.14
CA GLN A 9 -21.49 -35.64 -74.70
C GLN A 9 -21.71 -34.24 -74.12
N ILE A 10 -22.59 -33.44 -74.73
CA ILE A 10 -22.96 -32.11 -74.22
C ILE A 10 -23.63 -32.21 -72.86
N LYS A 11 -24.62 -33.10 -72.69
CA LYS A 11 -25.29 -33.31 -71.39
C LYS A 11 -24.31 -33.75 -70.30
N ILE A 12 -23.36 -34.63 -70.62
CA ILE A 12 -22.32 -35.08 -69.69
C ILE A 12 -21.42 -33.91 -69.28
N LYS A 13 -20.92 -33.12 -70.25
CA LYS A 13 -20.10 -31.92 -69.97
C LYS A 13 -20.83 -30.92 -69.09
N ILE A 14 -22.12 -30.67 -69.35
CA ILE A 14 -22.94 -29.77 -68.52
C ILE A 14 -23.07 -30.31 -67.09
N LYS A 15 -23.40 -31.60 -66.91
CA LYS A 15 -23.49 -32.22 -65.57
C LYS A 15 -22.17 -32.14 -64.79
N ILE A 16 -21.05 -32.38 -65.44
CA ILE A 16 -19.72 -32.28 -64.82
C ILE A 16 -19.44 -30.83 -64.40
N LYS A 17 -19.70 -29.86 -65.28
CA LYS A 17 -19.50 -28.43 -64.99
C LYS A 17 -20.33 -27.95 -63.79
N ILE A 18 -21.59 -28.42 -63.68
CA ILE A 18 -22.46 -28.13 -62.53
C ILE A 18 -21.89 -28.76 -61.25
N LYS A 19 -21.49 -30.03 -61.27
CA LYS A 19 -20.88 -30.71 -60.10
C LYS A 19 -19.63 -29.98 -59.62
N ILE A 20 -18.73 -29.60 -60.53
CA ILE A 20 -17.51 -28.83 -60.21
C ILE A 20 -17.88 -27.50 -59.55
N LYS A 21 -18.89 -26.78 -60.06
CA LYS A 21 -19.34 -25.50 -59.48
C LYS A 21 -19.86 -25.67 -58.06
N ILE A 22 -20.62 -26.74 -57.79
CA ILE A 22 -21.13 -27.06 -56.45
C ILE A 22 -19.97 -27.38 -55.49
N ILE A 23 -19.01 -28.20 -55.93
CA ILE A 23 -17.83 -28.58 -55.12
C ILE A 23 -17.00 -27.34 -54.77
N LYS A 24 -16.70 -26.49 -55.77
CA LYS A 24 -16.00 -25.21 -55.55
C LYS A 24 -16.73 -24.33 -54.53
N LYS A 25 -18.06 -24.20 -54.65
CA LYS A 25 -18.86 -23.40 -53.70
C LYS A 25 -18.79 -23.95 -52.27
N LYS A 26 -18.85 -25.28 -52.11
CA LYS A 26 -18.70 -25.94 -50.79
C LYS A 26 -17.32 -25.71 -50.17
N LEU A 27 -16.26 -25.79 -50.97
CA LEU A 27 -14.89 -25.53 -50.49
C LEU A 27 -14.71 -24.08 -50.02
N ILE A 28 -15.20 -23.11 -50.80
CA ILE A 28 -15.13 -21.69 -50.42
C ILE A 28 -15.90 -21.43 -49.11
N MET A 29 -17.07 -22.05 -48.93
CA MET A 29 -17.81 -21.94 -47.67
C MET A 29 -17.03 -22.54 -46.49
N LYS A 30 -16.42 -23.72 -46.64
CA LYS A 30 -15.59 -24.32 -45.57
C LYS A 30 -14.43 -23.42 -45.16
N ILE A 31 -13.74 -22.81 -46.12
CA ILE A 31 -12.64 -21.88 -45.85
C ILE A 31 -13.12 -20.66 -45.07
N LYS A 32 -14.25 -20.06 -45.48
CA LYS A 32 -14.85 -18.91 -44.76
C LYS A 32 -15.23 -19.27 -43.32
N ILE A 33 -15.83 -20.45 -43.10
CA ILE A 33 -16.21 -20.91 -41.76
C ILE A 33 -14.97 -21.07 -40.87
N ASN A 34 -13.89 -21.67 -41.38
CA ASN A 34 -12.65 -21.83 -40.62
C ASN A 34 -12.00 -20.48 -40.28
N GLN A 35 -12.00 -19.52 -41.22
CA GLN A 35 -11.52 -18.16 -40.95
C GLN A 35 -12.33 -17.46 -39.85
N MET A 36 -13.67 -17.62 -39.85
CA MET A 36 -14.53 -17.08 -38.80
C MET A 36 -14.26 -17.74 -37.44
N ARG A 37 -14.05 -19.06 -37.41
CA ARG A 37 -13.71 -19.80 -36.18
C ARG A 37 -12.41 -19.30 -35.56
N ILE A 38 -11.36 -19.11 -36.35
CA ILE A 38 -10.07 -18.59 -35.87
C ILE A 38 -10.22 -17.16 -35.32
N LYS A 39 -11.01 -16.30 -35.98
CA LYS A 39 -11.29 -14.94 -35.48
C LYS A 39 -12.01 -14.97 -34.13
N MET A 40 -13.00 -15.84 -33.98
CA MET A 40 -13.73 -16.02 -32.72
C MET A 40 -12.83 -16.49 -31.57
N GLU A 41 -11.91 -17.42 -31.80
CA GLU A 41 -10.97 -17.87 -30.78
C GLU A 41 -10.02 -16.75 -30.32
N LYS A 42 -9.52 -15.93 -31.25
CA LYS A 42 -8.69 -14.75 -30.90
C LYS A 42 -9.46 -13.72 -30.05
N ILE A 43 -10.75 -13.53 -30.32
CA ILE A 43 -11.59 -12.62 -29.52
C ILE A 43 -11.79 -13.17 -28.12
N LYS A 44 -12.09 -14.47 -27.99
CA LYS A 44 -12.24 -15.14 -26.69
C LYS A 44 -10.97 -15.01 -25.86
N THR A 45 -9.80 -15.32 -26.41
CA THR A 45 -8.54 -15.24 -25.65
C THR A 45 -8.23 -13.81 -25.20
N LYS A 46 -8.45 -12.80 -26.06
CA LYS A 46 -8.30 -11.39 -25.67
C LYS A 46 -9.25 -10.99 -24.54
N PHE A 47 -10.49 -11.48 -24.57
CA PHE A 47 -11.47 -11.22 -23.51
C PHE A 47 -11.07 -11.86 -22.18
N TYR A 48 -10.63 -13.13 -22.19
CA TYR A 48 -10.13 -13.83 -20.99
C TYR A 48 -8.90 -13.14 -20.38
N MET A 49 -7.95 -12.71 -21.21
CA MET A 49 -6.77 -11.94 -20.76
C MET A 49 -7.17 -10.63 -20.08
N ASN A 50 -8.10 -9.88 -20.67
CA ASN A 50 -8.60 -8.62 -20.08
C ASN A 50 -9.32 -8.83 -18.74
N LEU A 51 -10.15 -9.87 -18.63
CA LEU A 51 -10.83 -10.24 -17.39
C LEU A 51 -9.84 -10.62 -16.29
N LYS A 52 -8.84 -11.46 -16.62
CA LYS A 52 -7.80 -11.88 -15.68
C LYS A 52 -6.98 -10.69 -15.17
N ASN A 53 -6.61 -9.76 -16.06
CA ASN A 53 -5.86 -8.56 -15.68
C ASN A 53 -6.68 -7.63 -14.77
N LYS A 54 -7.98 -7.45 -15.03
CA LYS A 54 -8.87 -6.67 -14.15
C LYS A 54 -8.97 -7.28 -12.75
N LEU A 55 -9.12 -8.60 -12.66
CA LEU A 55 -9.20 -9.31 -11.38
C LEU A 55 -7.88 -9.26 -10.59
N PHE A 56 -6.75 -9.40 -11.27
CA PHE A 56 -5.43 -9.31 -10.64
C PHE A 56 -5.15 -7.89 -10.11
N ASN A 57 -5.46 -6.86 -10.91
CA ASN A 57 -5.30 -5.47 -10.49
C ASN A 57 -6.22 -5.11 -9.32
N SER A 58 -7.45 -5.62 -9.29
CA SER A 58 -8.37 -5.43 -8.17
C SER A 58 -7.85 -6.06 -6.87
N LYS A 59 -7.38 -7.33 -6.94
CA LYS A 59 -6.79 -8.02 -5.76
C LYS A 59 -5.54 -7.33 -5.24
N ASN A 60 -4.68 -6.83 -6.12
CA ASN A 60 -3.47 -6.12 -5.71
C ASN A 60 -3.78 -4.75 -5.10
N LYS A 61 -4.77 -4.02 -5.63
CA LYS A 61 -5.22 -2.75 -5.06
C LYS A 61 -5.78 -2.93 -3.64
N LEU A 62 -6.60 -3.96 -3.44
CA LEU A 62 -7.14 -4.34 -2.11
C LEU A 62 -6.07 -4.78 -1.11
N LYS A 63 -5.02 -5.48 -1.56
CA LYS A 63 -3.88 -5.82 -0.69
C LYS A 63 -3.02 -4.60 -0.34
N LEU A 64 -2.82 -3.68 -1.29
CA LEU A 64 -2.02 -2.48 -1.07
C LEU A 64 -2.72 -1.48 -0.13
N GLU A 65 -4.04 -1.36 -0.21
CA GLU A 65 -4.83 -0.55 0.72
C GLU A 65 -4.81 -1.13 2.14
N LYS A 66 -4.94 -2.45 2.30
CA LYS A 66 -4.83 -3.12 3.62
C LYS A 66 -3.45 -3.01 4.25
N LEU A 67 -2.38 -2.93 3.46
CA LEU A 67 -1.01 -2.72 3.95
C LEU A 67 -0.71 -1.25 4.30
N LYS A 68 -1.50 -0.29 3.80
CA LYS A 68 -1.32 1.13 4.10
C LYS A 68 -1.88 1.53 5.48
N ASP A 69 -2.78 0.73 6.04
CA ASP A 69 -3.43 1.01 7.32
C ASP A 69 -2.77 0.34 8.53
N SER A 70 -1.77 -0.54 8.33
CA SER A 70 -1.08 -1.15 9.47
C SER A 70 0.14 -0.31 9.86
N HIS A 71 -0.06 0.55 10.86
CA HIS A 71 0.96 1.14 11.74
C HIS A 71 1.68 2.39 11.23
N GLN A 72 1.01 3.54 11.38
CA GLN A 72 1.66 4.86 11.40
C GLN A 72 2.29 5.12 12.78
N TYR A 73 3.24 4.28 13.20
CA TYR A 73 4.04 4.61 14.38
C TYR A 73 5.01 5.75 14.04
N SER A 74 5.23 6.64 15.00
CA SER A 74 6.21 7.72 14.87
C SER A 74 7.61 7.11 14.80
N TYR A 75 8.19 7.05 13.60
CA TYR A 75 9.59 6.61 13.37
C TYR A 75 10.63 7.51 14.05
N PHE A 76 10.20 8.64 14.62
CA PHE A 76 11.07 9.63 15.24
C PHE A 76 11.77 9.10 16.50
N LEU A 77 11.06 8.35 17.34
CA LEU A 77 11.59 7.85 18.61
C LEU A 77 12.63 6.74 18.42
N PRO A 78 12.40 5.70 17.58
CA PRO A 78 13.44 4.72 17.23
C PRO A 78 14.67 5.36 16.57
N PHE A 79 14.48 6.39 15.74
CA PHE A 79 15.57 7.07 15.06
C PHE A 79 16.51 7.79 16.06
N ILE A 80 15.95 8.54 17.01
CA ILE A 80 16.74 9.24 18.03
C ILE A 80 17.48 8.23 18.93
N LEU A 81 16.78 7.20 19.38
CA LEU A 81 17.36 6.16 20.24
C LEU A 81 18.52 5.43 19.55
N SER A 82 18.40 5.14 18.24
CA SER A 82 19.47 4.47 17.48
C SER A 82 20.76 5.28 17.40
N LYS A 83 20.66 6.62 17.36
CA LYS A 83 21.81 7.53 17.30
C LYS A 83 22.46 7.75 18.66
N VAL A 84 21.67 7.74 19.73
CA VAL A 84 22.16 8.00 21.09
C VAL A 84 22.78 6.74 21.69
N GLY A 85 22.20 5.56 21.44
CA GLY A 85 22.64 4.30 22.04
C GLY A 85 23.92 3.69 21.44
N SER A 86 24.31 4.06 20.21
CA SER A 86 25.44 3.42 19.51
C SER A 86 26.83 3.80 20.01
N ASN A 87 26.94 4.79 20.91
CA ASN A 87 28.22 5.42 21.27
C ASN A 87 28.69 5.10 22.70
N ILE A 88 28.03 4.18 23.40
CA ILE A 88 28.39 3.84 24.79
C ILE A 88 29.33 2.63 24.77
N SER A 89 30.61 2.86 25.04
CA SER A 89 31.61 1.79 25.22
C SER A 89 31.26 0.93 26.44
N GLU A 90 31.51 -0.38 26.36
CA GLU A 90 31.32 -1.28 27.49
C GLU A 90 32.29 -1.03 28.67
N GLU A 91 33.31 -0.21 28.45
CA GLU A 91 34.36 0.13 29.42
C GLU A 91 34.18 1.52 30.05
N SER A 92 33.11 2.24 29.71
CA SER A 92 32.88 3.59 30.25
C SER A 92 32.56 3.57 31.75
N GLU A 93 33.04 4.57 32.46
CA GLU A 93 32.80 4.77 33.90
C GLU A 93 31.31 4.76 34.27
N SER A 94 30.98 4.20 35.43
CA SER A 94 29.59 4.00 35.89
C SER A 94 28.78 5.30 35.94
N ILE A 95 29.42 6.43 36.26
CA ILE A 95 28.78 7.76 36.28
C ILE A 95 28.36 8.21 34.88
N ILE A 96 29.19 7.94 33.87
CA ILE A 96 28.94 8.31 32.47
C ILE A 96 27.76 7.50 31.94
N ARG A 97 27.72 6.20 32.24
CA ARG A 97 26.60 5.32 31.87
C ARG A 97 25.28 5.75 32.48
N TYR A 98 25.31 6.14 33.75
CA TYR A 98 24.14 6.68 34.44
C TYR A 98 23.66 7.97 33.76
N ALA A 99 24.57 8.91 33.47
CA ALA A 99 24.24 10.16 32.82
C ALA A 99 23.60 9.96 31.44
N PHE A 100 24.13 9.03 30.62
CA PHE A 100 23.54 8.69 29.32
C PHE A 100 22.16 8.03 29.44
N SER A 101 21.97 7.16 30.43
CA SER A 101 20.68 6.52 30.70
C SER A 101 19.63 7.56 31.12
N MET A 102 19.99 8.48 32.01
CA MET A 102 19.12 9.58 32.43
C MET A 102 18.82 10.56 31.29
N PHE A 103 19.82 10.88 30.48
CA PHE A 103 19.64 11.69 29.30
C PHE A 103 18.65 11.05 28.31
N THR A 104 18.73 9.73 28.11
CA THR A 104 17.82 8.99 27.23
C THR A 104 16.39 8.99 27.78
N LEU A 105 16.21 8.75 29.08
CA LEU A 105 14.91 8.84 29.75
C LEU A 105 14.31 10.24 29.63
N ASN A 106 15.11 11.29 29.83
CA ASN A 106 14.68 12.68 29.65
C ASN A 106 14.27 12.99 28.20
N LEU A 107 14.99 12.46 27.21
CA LEU A 107 14.61 12.59 25.80
C LEU A 107 13.27 11.94 25.50
N ILE A 108 13.01 10.75 26.04
CA ILE A 108 11.72 10.06 25.87
C ILE A 108 10.59 10.91 26.45
N VAL A 109 10.76 11.43 27.67
CA VAL A 109 9.79 12.31 28.32
C VAL A 109 9.55 13.59 27.50
N LEU A 110 10.62 14.22 27.00
CA LEU A 110 10.52 15.41 26.15
C LEU A 110 9.72 15.15 24.88
N ILE A 111 9.94 14.01 24.21
CA ILE A 111 9.20 13.62 23.01
C ILE A 111 7.71 13.40 23.34
N CYS A 112 7.39 12.75 24.46
CA CYS A 112 6.01 12.59 24.92
C CYS A 112 5.32 13.96 25.10
N PHE A 113 6.00 14.93 25.72
CA PHE A 113 5.45 16.28 25.86
C PHE A 113 5.28 17.01 24.53
N ILE A 114 6.25 16.91 23.61
CA ILE A 114 6.15 17.51 22.26
C ILE A 114 4.96 16.91 21.50
N ASN A 115 4.72 15.60 21.61
CA ASN A 115 3.57 14.95 20.98
C ASN A 115 2.23 15.47 21.52
N VAL A 116 2.10 15.55 22.85
CA VAL A 116 0.89 16.08 23.50
C VAL A 116 0.67 17.54 23.12
N PHE A 117 1.72 18.36 23.12
CA PHE A 117 1.64 19.76 22.74
C PHE A 117 1.26 19.91 21.26
N GLY A 118 1.85 19.11 20.37
CA GLY A 118 1.52 19.07 18.96
C GLY A 118 0.06 18.71 18.70
N TYR A 119 -0.49 17.78 19.48
CA TYR A 119 -1.92 17.43 19.41
C TYR A 119 -2.83 18.59 19.81
N ILE A 120 -2.58 19.21 20.97
CA ILE A 120 -3.37 20.36 21.45
C ILE A 120 -3.27 21.52 20.44
N PHE A 121 -2.07 21.78 19.93
CA PHE A 121 -1.83 22.81 18.93
C PHE A 121 -2.57 22.53 17.63
N SER A 122 -2.61 21.28 17.17
CA SER A 122 -3.35 20.86 15.98
C SER A 122 -4.86 21.06 16.15
N LEU A 123 -5.43 20.68 17.30
CA LEU A 123 -6.85 20.92 17.61
C LEU A 123 -7.18 22.42 17.66
N TYR A 124 -6.33 23.20 18.33
CA TYR A 124 -6.50 24.65 18.39
C TYR A 124 -6.51 25.27 17.00
N LEU A 125 -5.55 24.86 16.17
CA LEU A 125 -5.44 25.28 14.79
C LEU A 125 -6.71 24.96 13.98
N ILE A 126 -7.18 23.70 14.00
CA ILE A 126 -8.41 23.28 13.31
C ILE A 126 -9.62 24.09 13.77
N SER A 127 -9.76 24.35 15.07
CA SER A 127 -10.92 25.07 15.60
C SER A 127 -10.94 26.57 15.25
N LYS A 128 -9.78 27.22 15.10
CA LYS A 128 -9.66 28.67 14.87
C LYS A 128 -9.45 29.07 13.41
N TYR A 129 -8.93 28.18 12.57
CA TYR A 129 -8.51 28.51 11.22
C TYR A 129 -9.00 27.48 10.20
N ASP A 130 -9.42 27.97 9.03
CA ASP A 130 -9.76 27.15 7.87
C ASP A 130 -8.47 26.69 7.16
N ILE A 131 -7.72 25.79 7.82
CA ILE A 131 -6.33 25.45 7.45
C ILE A 131 -6.26 24.65 6.15
N GLU A 132 -7.38 24.04 5.76
CA GLU A 132 -7.49 23.35 4.49
C GLU A 132 -7.17 24.25 3.29
N THR A 133 -7.48 25.55 3.39
CA THR A 133 -7.32 26.51 2.29
C THR A 133 -6.06 27.38 2.44
N LYS A 134 -5.70 27.77 3.66
CA LYS A 134 -4.58 28.71 3.89
C LYS A 134 -3.17 28.09 3.91
N PHE A 135 -3.01 26.85 4.40
CA PHE A 135 -1.66 26.26 4.57
C PHE A 135 -1.59 24.79 4.13
N PRO A 136 -1.44 24.51 2.82
CA PRO A 136 -1.43 23.16 2.29
C PRO A 136 -0.25 22.30 2.81
N LYS A 137 0.87 22.92 3.20
CA LYS A 137 2.05 22.20 3.76
C LYS A 137 1.78 21.65 5.17
N LEU A 138 1.05 22.38 6.00
CA LEU A 138 0.70 21.98 7.37
C LEU A 138 -0.43 20.94 7.40
N LYS A 139 -1.20 20.82 6.31
CA LYS A 139 -2.30 19.86 6.17
C LYS A 139 -1.91 18.43 6.51
N ARG A 140 -0.69 18.00 6.16
CA ARG A 140 -0.22 16.63 6.44
C ARG A 140 0.02 16.38 7.93
N ILE A 141 0.59 17.36 8.63
CA ILE A 141 0.89 17.28 10.06
C ILE A 141 -0.42 17.31 10.86
N ILE A 142 -1.33 18.21 10.50
CA ILE A 142 -2.62 18.35 11.18
C ILE A 142 -3.46 17.09 11.00
N LYS A 143 -3.54 16.53 9.78
CA LYS A 143 -4.25 15.27 9.54
C LYS A 143 -3.69 14.08 10.32
N TYR A 144 -2.39 14.09 10.62
CA TYR A 144 -1.80 13.04 11.46
C TYR A 144 -2.34 13.10 12.89
N TYR A 145 -2.38 14.29 13.49
CA TYR A 145 -2.91 14.48 14.84
C TYR A 145 -4.44 14.41 14.92
N GLU A 146 -5.15 14.80 13.86
CA GLU A 146 -6.61 14.67 13.75
C GLU A 146 -7.09 13.21 13.75
N LYS A 147 -6.35 12.32 13.08
CA LYS A 147 -6.65 10.88 13.07
C LYS A 147 -6.29 10.19 14.39
N SER A 148 -5.48 10.82 15.23
CA SER A 148 -5.11 10.28 16.53
C SER A 148 -6.32 10.31 17.47
N THR A 149 -6.68 9.17 18.05
CA THR A 149 -7.78 9.11 19.00
C THR A 149 -7.37 9.76 20.32
N GLN A 150 -8.27 10.53 20.95
CA GLN A 150 -8.04 11.15 22.26
C GLN A 150 -7.48 10.16 23.30
N PHE A 151 -7.88 8.89 23.20
CA PHE A 151 -7.39 7.78 24.02
C PHE A 151 -5.87 7.58 23.93
N PHE A 152 -5.25 7.69 22.74
CA PHE A 152 -3.80 7.57 22.59
C PHE A 152 -3.04 8.69 23.30
N ILE A 153 -3.55 9.93 23.27
CA ILE A 153 -2.93 11.06 23.97
C ILE A 153 -2.98 10.84 25.48
N ILE A 154 -4.10 10.35 26.02
CA ILE A 154 -4.21 10.04 27.45
C ILE A 154 -3.15 9.00 27.87
N ILE A 155 -2.94 7.98 27.04
CA ILE A 155 -1.88 6.97 27.28
C ILE A 155 -0.49 7.63 27.23
N GLU A 156 -0.19 8.46 26.23
CA GLU A 156 1.11 9.14 26.13
C GLU A 156 1.39 10.03 27.34
N VAL A 157 0.38 10.77 27.84
CA VAL A 157 0.50 11.58 29.05
C VAL A 157 0.81 10.70 30.26
N LEU A 158 0.08 9.61 30.46
CA LEU A 158 0.31 8.68 31.57
C LEU A 158 1.72 8.08 31.53
N ILE A 159 2.17 7.63 30.37
CA ILE A 159 3.52 7.07 30.18
C ILE A 159 4.59 8.14 30.47
N GLY A 160 4.41 9.36 29.96
CA GLY A 160 5.33 10.47 30.21
C GLY A 160 5.44 10.79 31.70
N PHE A 161 4.32 10.79 32.43
CA PHE A 161 4.31 10.99 33.88
C PHE A 161 5.02 9.87 34.63
N ILE A 162 4.84 8.61 34.25
CA ILE A 162 5.53 7.47 34.88
C ILE A 162 7.05 7.63 34.73
N PHE A 163 7.54 7.93 33.53
CA PHE A 163 8.97 8.13 33.32
C PHE A 163 9.51 9.32 34.10
N LEU A 164 8.75 10.41 34.20
CA LEU A 164 9.14 11.58 34.98
C LEU A 164 9.26 11.25 36.48
N ILE A 165 8.33 10.47 37.03
CA ILE A 165 8.40 9.99 38.42
C ILE A 165 9.64 9.11 38.62
N VAL A 166 9.93 8.19 37.69
CA VAL A 166 11.13 7.32 37.76
C VAL A 166 12.41 8.16 37.75
N ILE A 167 12.50 9.17 36.89
CA ILE A 167 13.65 10.09 36.83
C ILE A 167 13.82 10.81 38.17
N ILE A 168 12.75 11.32 38.77
CA ILE A 168 12.82 12.00 40.07
C ILE A 168 13.32 11.04 41.16
N ILE A 169 12.75 9.84 41.27
CA ILE A 169 13.15 8.83 42.26
C ILE A 169 14.63 8.48 42.10
N MET A 170 15.07 8.19 40.88
CA MET A 170 16.46 7.79 40.63
C MET A 170 17.47 8.90 40.91
N ASN A 171 17.11 10.17 40.64
CA ASN A 171 17.95 11.30 41.02
C ASN A 171 17.99 11.50 42.55
N LEU A 172 16.87 11.32 43.24
CA LEU A 172 16.83 11.39 44.72
C LEU A 172 17.69 10.30 45.38
N ILE A 173 17.71 9.10 44.82
CA ILE A 173 18.58 8.00 45.26
C ILE A 173 20.05 8.40 45.06
N LEU A 174 20.41 8.92 43.87
CA LEU A 174 21.79 9.33 43.58
C LEU A 174 22.27 10.46 44.49
N CYS A 175 21.42 11.45 44.76
CA CYS A 175 21.73 12.55 45.70
C CYS A 175 21.85 12.08 47.16
N GLY A 176 21.62 10.78 47.46
CA GLY A 176 21.77 10.22 48.80
C GLY A 176 20.67 10.61 49.78
N VAL A 177 19.64 11.35 49.33
CA VAL A 177 18.55 11.88 50.18
C VAL A 177 17.77 10.75 50.87
N ILE A 178 17.72 9.57 50.24
CA ILE A 178 17.01 8.39 50.76
C ILE A 178 17.93 7.50 51.62
N ILE A 179 19.25 7.61 51.47
CA ILE A 179 20.24 6.76 52.16
C ILE A 179 20.70 7.40 53.48
N LEU A 180 20.59 8.73 53.61
CA LEU A 180 21.01 9.50 54.78
C LEU A 180 19.99 9.51 55.94
N LYS A 181 19.08 8.54 56.00
CA LYS A 181 18.08 8.42 57.08
C LYS A 181 18.14 7.08 57.77
#